data_AF-A0A940MFI3-F1
#
_entry.id   AF-A0A940MFI3-F1
#
_cell.length_a   1.000
_cell.length_b   1.000
_cell.length_c   1.000
_cell.angle_alpha   90.00
_cell.angle_beta   90.00
_cell.angle_gamma   90.00
#
_symmetry.space_group_name_H-M   'P 1'
#
loop_
_entity.id
_entity.type
_entity.pdbx_description
1 polymer ?
#
loop_
_entity_poly.entity_id
_entity_poly.type
_entity_poly.pdbx_seq_one_letter_code
_entity_poly.pdbx_strand_id
1 'polypeptide(L)'
;MDSTRRTATRAYARSWQPATRIERELRAALRARSRDAYLRVIAGCDLFLYVPREQADGGDSVRWSTCRDLSGTWCVAVRTAGERLPRRAHKVAQRTSLRAMAELWPDAHFALCVNPGTPTEATFPAHGRHRRRWLKAAKDAAGPSRTAPRGAVRGARQVSLLTRYDGPRTGLLAQALACGAPLAVQGGLVWNDIGDVYDDYALDGQLLRESWDTTTYREWRARMDVLLDTHTGQHEPEFALEVRARLADGAGGHAVPADAWRAACARALAELGAPDRLGAAVQTLVGRIVRYEARFRADGLLPPDGYVHSVAAHDYGRAVNLARWGLSARLCGGPEARDAILRAGALAGTRHTSWADYSAGYALGRVLRFGHEEFGEWYETVLAPHRLLMTDPESPWLTLPWE
;
A
#
# COMPACT_ATOMS: atom_id res chain seq x y z
N MET A 1 40.57 -4.84 -1.22
CA MET A 1 39.09 -4.83 -1.18
C MET A 1 38.51 -4.30 0.15
N ASP A 2 39.17 -4.51 1.30
CA ASP A 2 38.61 -4.15 2.62
C ASP A 2 38.71 -2.64 2.97
N SER A 3 39.80 -1.97 2.56
CA SER A 3 39.97 -0.51 2.75
C SER A 3 38.93 0.31 1.98
N THR A 4 38.66 -0.06 0.73
CA THR A 4 37.69 0.63 -0.15
C THR A 4 36.26 0.51 0.37
N ARG A 5 35.89 -0.67 0.91
CA ARG A 5 34.58 -0.91 1.54
C ARG A 5 34.42 -0.09 2.81
N ARG A 6 35.45 -0.04 3.67
CA ARG A 6 35.45 0.77 4.91
C ARG A 6 35.35 2.27 4.62
N THR A 7 36.00 2.78 3.58
CA THR A 7 35.92 4.19 3.17
C THR A 7 34.53 4.55 2.63
N ALA A 8 33.94 3.70 1.78
CA ALA A 8 32.58 3.89 1.28
C ALA A 8 31.52 3.84 2.40
N THR A 9 31.66 2.90 3.34
CA THR A 9 30.78 2.81 4.52
C THR A 9 30.90 4.06 5.41
N ARG A 10 32.11 4.61 5.60
CA ARG A 10 32.31 5.84 6.37
C ARG A 10 31.72 7.07 5.69
N ALA A 11 31.82 7.17 4.36
CA ALA A 11 31.21 8.26 3.60
C ALA A 11 29.68 8.20 3.67
N TYR A 12 29.09 7.02 3.44
CA TYR A 12 27.66 6.79 3.56
C TYR A 12 27.16 7.12 4.97
N ALA A 13 27.87 6.69 6.01
CA ALA A 13 27.48 6.96 7.39
C ALA A 13 27.45 8.45 7.76
N ARG A 14 28.19 9.32 7.06
CA ARG A 14 28.21 10.77 7.30
C ARG A 14 27.01 11.49 6.67
N SER A 15 26.53 11.03 5.52
CA SER A 15 25.37 11.62 4.82
C SER A 15 24.05 10.89 5.14
N TRP A 16 24.11 9.77 5.86
CA TRP A 16 22.95 8.95 6.15
C TRP A 16 21.95 9.66 7.06
N GLN A 17 20.68 9.58 6.66
CA GLN A 17 19.53 9.94 7.47
C GLN A 17 18.61 8.71 7.53
N PRO A 18 17.87 8.50 8.64
CA PRO A 18 16.95 7.38 8.72
C PRO A 18 15.90 7.51 7.62
N ALA A 19 15.77 6.49 6.76
CA ALA A 19 14.85 6.53 5.64
C ALA A 19 13.38 6.45 6.09
N THR A 20 13.07 5.76 7.18
CA THR A 20 11.72 5.75 7.78
C THR A 20 11.79 5.86 9.30
N ARG A 21 10.61 5.89 9.96
CA ARG A 21 10.52 5.80 11.43
C ARG A 21 11.21 4.54 11.99
N ILE A 22 11.21 3.42 11.25
CA ILE A 22 11.84 2.16 11.65
C ILE A 22 13.35 2.38 11.83
N GLU A 23 14.03 2.91 10.80
CA GLU A 23 15.47 3.16 10.87
C GLU A 23 15.84 4.20 11.92
N ARG A 24 14.96 5.18 12.18
CA ARG A 24 15.13 6.15 13.26
C ARG A 24 15.11 5.47 14.62
N GLU A 25 14.15 4.58 14.87
CA GLU A 25 14.04 3.81 16.11
C GLU A 25 15.20 2.82 16.29
N LEU A 26 15.62 2.13 15.22
CA LEU A 26 16.80 1.26 15.25
C LEU A 26 18.06 2.04 15.59
N ARG A 27 18.23 3.24 15.02
CA ARG A 27 19.38 4.09 15.34
C ARG A 27 19.33 4.58 16.79
N ALA A 28 18.15 4.90 17.31
CA ALA A 28 17.98 5.27 18.72
C ALA A 28 18.32 4.10 19.65
N ALA A 29 17.86 2.89 19.35
CA ALA A 29 18.18 1.67 20.11
C ALA A 29 19.69 1.39 20.14
N LEU A 30 20.39 1.55 19.00
CA LEU A 30 21.85 1.41 18.93
C LEU A 30 22.57 2.48 19.75
N ARG A 31 22.14 3.74 19.69
CA ARG A 31 22.71 4.84 20.51
C ARG A 31 22.55 4.57 22.00
N ALA A 32 21.39 4.05 22.40
CA ALA A 32 21.10 3.63 23.77
C ALA A 32 21.76 2.29 24.15
N ARG A 33 22.49 1.64 23.23
CA ARG A 33 23.09 0.30 23.39
C ARG A 33 22.08 -0.77 23.85
N SER A 34 20.80 -0.61 23.50
CA SER A 34 19.72 -1.49 23.92
C SER A 34 19.40 -2.52 22.84
N ARG A 35 19.95 -3.72 23.00
CA ARG A 35 19.68 -4.84 22.09
C ARG A 35 18.22 -5.28 22.12
N ASP A 36 17.58 -5.20 23.29
CA ASP A 36 16.17 -5.57 23.43
C ASP A 36 15.24 -4.55 22.75
N ALA A 37 15.56 -3.25 22.81
CA ALA A 37 14.82 -2.24 22.05
C ALA A 37 14.96 -2.48 20.53
N TYR A 38 16.18 -2.78 20.06
CA TYR A 38 16.40 -3.12 18.66
C TYR A 38 15.59 -4.35 18.23
N LEU A 39 15.61 -5.42 19.03
CA LEU A 39 14.83 -6.64 18.77
C LEU A 39 13.33 -6.37 18.73
N ARG A 40 12.79 -5.50 19.59
CA ARG A 40 11.38 -5.11 19.54
C ARG A 40 11.01 -4.40 18.25
N VAL A 41 11.85 -3.48 17.76
CA VAL A 41 11.59 -2.77 16.51
C VAL A 41 11.56 -3.73 15.32
N ILE A 42 12.59 -4.58 15.16
CA ILE A 42 12.61 -5.55 14.05
C ILE A 42 11.59 -6.69 14.18
N ALA A 43 11.06 -6.92 15.38
CA ALA A 43 9.96 -7.86 15.60
C ALA A 43 8.61 -7.30 15.12
N GLY A 44 8.46 -5.97 15.11
CA GLY A 44 7.24 -5.27 14.71
C GLY A 44 7.22 -4.79 13.26
N CYS A 45 8.27 -5.03 12.46
CA CYS A 45 8.33 -4.66 11.06
C CYS A 45 8.68 -5.86 10.17
N ASP A 46 8.48 -5.71 8.85
CA ASP A 46 9.00 -6.71 7.92
C ASP A 46 10.50 -6.57 7.73
N LEU A 47 11.07 -7.70 7.35
CA LEU A 47 12.45 -7.84 6.94
C LEU A 47 12.47 -8.35 5.50
N PHE A 48 13.55 -8.06 4.80
CA PHE A 48 13.70 -8.38 3.39
C PHE A 48 15.01 -9.14 3.15
N LEU A 49 14.90 -10.29 2.51
CA LEU A 49 15.99 -11.07 1.94
C LEU A 49 16.15 -10.69 0.47
N TYR A 50 17.38 -10.82 -0.06
CA TYR A 50 17.64 -10.58 -1.49
C TYR A 50 18.18 -11.84 -2.14
N VAL A 51 17.30 -12.55 -2.83
CA VAL A 51 17.58 -13.84 -3.44
C VAL A 51 17.82 -13.70 -4.95
N PRO A 52 18.56 -14.62 -5.58
CA PRO A 52 18.62 -14.70 -7.04
C PRO A 52 17.22 -14.81 -7.65
N ARG A 53 16.96 -14.09 -8.73
CA ARG A 53 15.65 -14.08 -9.39
C ARG A 53 15.24 -15.47 -9.88
N GLU A 54 16.13 -16.18 -10.56
CA GLU A 54 15.89 -17.53 -11.09
C GLU A 54 15.37 -18.49 -10.00
N GLN A 55 15.88 -18.33 -8.78
CA GLN A 55 15.44 -19.12 -7.64
C GLN A 55 14.04 -18.73 -7.15
N ALA A 56 13.74 -17.43 -7.10
CA ALA A 56 12.41 -16.95 -6.72
C ALA A 56 11.34 -17.39 -7.75
N ASP A 57 11.70 -17.39 -9.03
CA ASP A 57 10.84 -17.85 -10.13
C ASP A 57 10.60 -19.37 -10.10
N GLY A 58 11.60 -20.15 -9.66
CA GLY A 58 11.52 -21.61 -9.58
C GLY A 58 10.70 -22.18 -8.42
N GLY A 59 10.25 -21.36 -7.47
CA GLY A 59 9.44 -21.80 -6.32
C GLY A 59 10.19 -22.63 -5.27
N ASP A 60 11.52 -22.70 -5.37
CA ASP A 60 12.38 -23.46 -4.47
C ASP A 60 12.43 -22.86 -3.04
N SER A 61 12.74 -23.71 -2.06
CA SER A 61 12.93 -23.34 -0.65
C SER A 61 13.82 -22.09 -0.44
N VAL A 62 13.56 -21.34 0.64
CA VAL A 62 14.29 -20.12 1.02
C VAL A 62 15.80 -20.40 1.11
N ARG A 63 16.56 -19.99 0.09
CA ARG A 63 18.03 -19.89 0.21
C ARG A 63 18.39 -18.52 0.76
N TRP A 64 19.17 -18.57 1.83
CA TRP A 64 19.51 -17.43 2.66
C TRP A 64 20.59 -16.58 2.00
N SER A 65 20.36 -15.27 1.92
CA SER A 65 21.38 -14.33 1.48
C SER A 65 22.46 -14.21 2.56
N THR A 66 23.62 -14.85 2.36
CA THR A 66 24.72 -14.78 3.32
C THR A 66 25.67 -13.60 3.03
N CYS A 67 26.22 -13.02 4.08
CA CYS A 67 27.30 -12.04 4.01
C CYS A 67 28.30 -12.27 5.16
N ARG A 68 29.41 -11.52 5.14
CA ARG A 68 30.24 -11.33 6.32
C ARG A 68 29.95 -9.97 6.92
N ASP A 69 29.75 -9.92 8.23
CA ASP A 69 29.66 -8.65 8.97
C ASP A 69 31.01 -7.93 9.04
N LEU A 70 31.06 -6.76 9.67
CA LEU A 70 32.28 -5.97 9.84
C LEU A 70 33.37 -6.69 10.67
N SER A 71 33.01 -7.73 11.43
CA SER A 71 33.93 -8.57 12.21
C SER A 71 34.35 -9.84 11.47
N GLY A 72 33.84 -10.08 10.25
CA GLY A 72 34.14 -11.26 9.46
C GLY A 72 33.25 -12.47 9.73
N THR A 73 32.25 -12.36 10.61
CA THR A 73 31.32 -13.43 10.98
C THR A 73 30.36 -13.72 9.82
N TRP A 74 30.17 -15.00 9.50
CA TRP A 74 29.15 -15.41 8.53
C TRP A 74 27.75 -15.14 9.06
N CYS A 75 26.99 -14.35 8.30
CA CYS A 75 25.67 -13.90 8.69
C CYS A 75 24.65 -14.12 7.58
N VAL A 76 23.41 -14.41 7.94
CA VAL A 76 22.25 -14.18 7.09
C VAL A 76 21.94 -12.67 7.12
N ALA A 77 21.92 -12.04 5.96
CA ALA A 77 21.66 -10.61 5.82
C ALA A 77 20.19 -10.33 5.55
N VAL A 78 19.59 -9.47 6.36
CA VAL A 78 18.24 -8.93 6.11
C VAL A 78 18.28 -7.41 6.03
N ARG A 79 17.30 -6.83 5.34
CA ARG A 79 17.08 -5.39 5.25
C ARG A 79 15.72 -5.01 5.85
N THR A 80 15.61 -3.81 6.39
CA THR A 80 14.32 -3.19 6.74
C THR A 80 13.78 -2.37 5.57
N ALA A 81 12.54 -1.91 5.66
CA ALA A 81 11.84 -1.20 4.57
C ALA A 81 12.58 0.06 4.08
N GLY A 82 13.23 0.80 4.97
CA GLY A 82 14.01 1.99 4.61
C GLY A 82 15.35 1.68 3.94
N GLU A 83 15.95 0.53 4.26
CA GLU A 83 17.30 0.11 3.82
C GLU A 83 17.27 -0.93 2.68
N ARG A 84 16.16 -1.01 1.93
CA ARG A 84 16.05 -1.84 0.74
C ARG A 84 17.15 -1.51 -0.27
N LEU A 85 17.69 -2.53 -0.92
CA LEU A 85 18.68 -2.37 -1.98
C LEU A 85 18.02 -1.84 -3.27
N PRO A 86 18.77 -1.04 -4.07
CA PRO A 86 18.33 -0.65 -5.40
C PRO A 86 18.06 -1.85 -6.30
N ARG A 87 17.18 -1.66 -7.29
CA ARG A 87 16.80 -2.66 -8.30
C ARG A 87 18.01 -3.27 -8.99
N ARG A 88 17.99 -4.59 -9.13
CA ARG A 88 19.00 -5.38 -9.85
C ARG A 88 18.31 -6.40 -10.74
N ALA A 89 18.86 -6.67 -11.92
CA ALA A 89 18.25 -7.60 -12.88
C ALA A 89 18.15 -9.04 -12.34
N HIS A 90 19.16 -9.49 -11.59
CA HIS A 90 19.31 -10.88 -11.14
C HIS A 90 18.99 -11.09 -9.65
N LYS A 91 18.57 -10.05 -8.92
CA LYS A 91 18.17 -10.17 -7.51
C LYS A 91 16.82 -9.54 -7.27
N VAL A 92 16.03 -10.18 -6.40
CA VAL A 92 14.69 -9.74 -6.03
C VAL A 92 14.56 -9.76 -4.51
N ALA A 93 13.71 -8.87 -3.99
CA ALA A 93 13.42 -8.81 -2.57
C ALA A 93 12.31 -9.81 -2.21
N GLN A 94 12.56 -10.60 -1.18
CA GLN A 94 11.60 -11.51 -0.58
C GLN A 94 11.34 -11.07 0.85
N ARG A 95 10.06 -10.89 1.19
CA ARG A 95 9.62 -10.49 2.51
C ARG A 95 9.75 -11.65 3.48
N THR A 96 10.09 -11.30 4.71
CA THR A 96 10.11 -12.20 5.85
C THR A 96 9.87 -11.43 7.15
N SER A 97 9.88 -12.13 8.28
CA SER A 97 9.68 -11.56 9.60
C SER A 97 10.66 -12.17 10.60
N LEU A 98 10.89 -11.49 11.74
CA LEU A 98 11.73 -12.04 12.79
C LEU A 98 11.22 -13.41 13.29
N ARG A 99 9.90 -13.62 13.30
CA ARG A 99 9.28 -14.93 13.59
C ARG A 99 9.70 -15.99 12.58
N ALA A 100 9.49 -15.73 11.29
CA ALA A 100 9.84 -16.68 10.23
C ALA A 100 11.34 -16.99 10.23
N MET A 101 12.19 -15.98 10.49
CA MET A 101 13.63 -16.18 10.67
C MET A 101 13.91 -17.13 11.84
N ALA A 102 13.24 -16.96 12.99
CA ALA A 102 13.47 -17.83 14.14
C ALA A 102 13.02 -19.30 13.91
N GLU A 103 11.95 -19.49 13.12
CA GLU A 103 11.35 -20.80 12.84
C GLU A 103 12.11 -21.57 11.75
N LEU A 104 12.53 -20.89 10.69
CA LEU A 104 13.12 -21.51 9.49
C LEU A 104 14.66 -21.43 9.47
N TRP A 105 15.29 -20.88 10.51
CA TRP A 105 16.71 -20.53 10.52
C TRP A 105 17.63 -21.68 10.02
N PRO A 106 18.55 -21.42 9.08
CA PRO A 106 19.27 -22.48 8.36
C PRO A 106 20.21 -23.27 9.25
N ASP A 107 21.04 -22.56 10.02
CA ASP A 107 22.05 -23.17 10.87
C ASP A 107 22.46 -22.19 11.99
N ALA A 108 22.69 -22.71 13.20
CA ALA A 108 23.10 -21.95 14.38
C ALA A 108 24.50 -21.30 14.26
N HIS A 109 25.34 -21.70 13.28
CA HIS A 109 26.64 -21.08 13.00
C HIS A 109 26.52 -19.72 12.31
N PHE A 110 25.38 -19.43 11.67
CA PHE A 110 25.12 -18.10 11.11
C PHE A 110 24.54 -17.16 12.16
N ALA A 111 25.04 -15.93 12.20
CA ALA A 111 24.36 -14.85 12.89
C ALA A 111 23.33 -14.16 11.97
N LEU A 112 22.37 -13.43 12.54
CA LEU A 112 21.50 -12.51 11.81
C LEU A 112 22.19 -11.15 11.73
N CYS A 113 22.39 -10.62 10.53
CA CYS A 113 22.85 -9.25 10.32
C CYS A 113 21.74 -8.43 9.69
N VAL A 114 21.25 -7.44 10.43
CA VAL A 114 20.22 -6.50 9.97
C VAL A 114 20.90 -5.27 9.39
N ASN A 115 20.45 -4.81 8.23
CA ASN A 115 20.95 -3.65 7.48
C ASN A 115 22.49 -3.58 7.32
N PRO A 116 23.15 -4.62 6.75
CA PRO A 116 24.61 -4.63 6.61
C PRO A 116 25.14 -3.43 5.81
N GLY A 117 26.22 -2.83 6.30
CA GLY A 117 26.90 -1.67 5.72
C GLY A 117 26.23 -0.33 6.00
N THR A 118 25.23 -0.29 6.87
CA THR A 118 24.48 0.94 7.19
C THR A 118 24.72 1.37 8.65
N PRO A 119 24.41 2.62 9.01
CA PRO A 119 24.47 3.06 10.42
C PRO A 119 23.42 2.43 11.35
N THR A 120 22.52 1.59 10.83
CA THR A 120 21.59 0.77 11.61
C THR A 120 22.01 -0.69 11.67
N GLU A 121 23.22 -1.04 11.21
CA GLU A 121 23.74 -2.41 11.23
C GLU A 121 23.75 -2.99 12.66
N ALA A 122 23.20 -4.18 12.81
CA ALA A 122 23.31 -4.95 14.05
C ALA A 122 23.38 -6.46 13.77
N THR A 123 24.29 -7.14 14.47
CA THR A 123 24.47 -8.60 14.36
C THR A 123 23.97 -9.30 15.61
N PHE A 124 23.11 -10.32 15.46
CA PHE A 124 22.55 -11.13 16.54
C PHE A 124 22.91 -12.61 16.37
N PRO A 125 23.46 -13.27 17.40
CA PRO A 125 23.67 -14.72 17.35
C PRO A 125 22.34 -15.46 17.22
N ALA A 126 22.34 -16.61 16.55
CA ALA A 126 21.12 -17.36 16.24
C ALA A 126 21.03 -18.74 16.90
N HIS A 127 21.83 -19.02 17.94
CA HIS A 127 21.68 -20.26 18.72
C HIS A 127 20.29 -20.36 19.37
N GLY A 128 19.88 -21.57 19.76
CA GLY A 128 18.50 -21.87 20.21
C GLY A 128 17.92 -20.91 21.27
N ARG A 129 18.72 -20.44 22.23
CA ARG A 129 18.28 -19.46 23.24
C ARG A 129 17.92 -18.09 22.64
N HIS A 130 18.62 -17.66 21.59
CA HIS A 130 18.39 -16.38 20.93
C HIS A 130 17.17 -16.45 20.04
N ARG A 131 16.99 -17.55 19.29
CA ARG A 131 15.76 -17.78 18.50
C ARG A 131 14.51 -17.79 19.39
N ARG A 132 14.58 -18.36 20.60
CA ARG A 132 13.48 -18.26 21.58
C ARG A 132 13.17 -16.81 21.98
N ARG A 133 14.20 -15.96 22.12
CA ARG A 133 13.99 -14.51 22.38
C ARG A 133 13.37 -13.81 21.18
N TRP A 134 13.75 -14.17 19.97
CA TRP A 134 13.16 -13.63 18.73
C TRP A 134 11.68 -14.00 18.63
N LEU A 135 11.32 -15.26 18.89
CA LEU A 135 9.93 -15.71 18.94
C LEU A 135 9.11 -14.98 19.99
N LYS A 136 9.69 -14.76 21.18
CA LYS A 136 9.05 -13.98 22.24
C LYS A 136 8.81 -12.53 21.78
N ALA A 137 9.83 -11.85 21.26
CA ALA A 137 9.69 -10.49 20.77
C ALA A 137 8.63 -10.37 19.65
N ALA A 138 8.60 -11.33 18.72
CA ALA A 138 7.59 -11.38 17.66
C ALA A 138 6.18 -11.67 18.17
N LYS A 139 6.03 -12.46 19.23
CA LYS A 139 4.73 -12.67 19.91
C LYS A 139 4.28 -11.39 20.60
N ASP A 140 5.18 -10.72 21.30
CA ASP A 140 4.89 -9.47 22.02
C ASP A 140 4.50 -8.35 21.03
N ALA A 141 5.16 -8.29 19.87
CA ALA A 141 4.87 -7.30 18.81
C ALA A 141 3.55 -7.53 18.07
N ALA A 142 3.11 -8.79 17.92
CA ALA A 142 1.85 -9.11 17.23
C ALA A 142 0.60 -8.67 18.01
N GLY A 143 0.72 -8.43 19.33
CA GLY A 143 -0.40 -8.09 20.20
C GLY A 143 -1.42 -9.22 20.36
N PRO A 144 -2.53 -8.99 21.09
CA PRO A 144 -3.66 -9.93 21.11
C PRO A 144 -4.26 -10.02 19.70
N SER A 145 -4.19 -11.22 19.10
CA SER A 145 -4.69 -11.50 17.76
C SER A 145 -6.16 -11.10 17.63
N ARG A 146 -6.44 -10.05 16.83
CA ARG A 146 -7.75 -9.93 16.17
C ARG A 146 -7.74 -10.95 15.03
N THR A 147 -8.79 -11.75 14.94
CA THR A 147 -8.99 -12.73 13.85
C THR A 147 -8.73 -12.05 12.51
N ALA A 148 -7.78 -12.60 11.74
CA ALA A 148 -7.52 -12.14 10.40
C ALA A 148 -8.79 -12.33 9.56
N PRO A 149 -9.19 -11.35 8.74
CA PRO A 149 -10.38 -11.44 7.92
C PRO A 149 -10.33 -12.68 7.00
N ARG A 150 -11.48 -13.30 6.72
CA ARG A 150 -11.53 -14.45 5.80
C ARG A 150 -11.21 -13.95 4.39
N GLY A 151 -10.12 -14.44 3.81
CA GLY A 151 -9.56 -13.92 2.55
C GLY A 151 -8.31 -13.06 2.73
N ALA A 152 -7.82 -12.87 3.96
CA ALA A 152 -6.51 -12.28 4.22
C ALA A 152 -5.41 -13.12 3.56
N VAL A 153 -4.65 -12.49 2.65
CA VAL A 153 -3.41 -13.04 2.11
C VAL A 153 -2.51 -13.45 3.29
N ARG A 154 -1.90 -14.64 3.19
CA ARG A 154 -0.94 -15.16 4.19
C ARG A 154 0.05 -14.04 4.58
N GLY A 155 0.07 -13.64 5.86
CA GLY A 155 0.96 -12.58 6.37
C GLY A 155 0.37 -11.16 6.37
N ALA A 156 -0.94 -11.02 6.64
CA ALA A 156 -1.63 -9.74 6.81
C ALA A 156 -0.98 -8.85 7.88
N ARG A 157 -0.72 -7.59 7.51
CA ARG A 157 -0.20 -6.56 8.42
C ARG A 157 -1.31 -5.86 9.16
N GLN A 158 -0.96 -5.24 10.28
CA GLN A 158 -1.80 -4.20 10.85
C GLN A 158 -1.79 -2.98 9.91
N VAL A 159 -2.96 -2.35 9.78
CA VAL A 159 -3.12 -1.08 9.07
C VAL A 159 -2.17 -0.06 9.71
N SER A 160 -1.29 0.53 8.93
CA SER A 160 -0.28 1.47 9.43
C SER A 160 0.22 2.41 8.35
N LEU A 161 0.56 3.63 8.76
CA LEU A 161 1.18 4.62 7.90
C LEU A 161 2.71 4.51 8.02
N LEU A 162 3.39 4.33 6.88
CA LEU A 162 4.84 4.31 6.79
C LEU A 162 5.32 5.26 5.69
N THR A 163 5.98 6.34 6.10
CA THR A 163 6.54 7.36 5.20
C THR A 163 8.04 7.16 5.06
N ARG A 164 8.55 7.25 3.83
CA ARG A 164 9.98 7.42 3.55
C ARG A 164 10.37 8.89 3.56
N TYR A 165 11.28 9.28 4.43
CA TYR A 165 11.74 10.66 4.56
C TYR A 165 12.69 11.09 3.43
N ASP A 166 13.35 10.12 2.79
CA ASP A 166 14.25 10.28 1.64
C ASP A 166 13.55 10.08 0.28
N GLY A 167 12.25 9.74 0.27
CA GLY A 167 11.43 9.61 -0.93
C GLY A 167 10.69 10.90 -1.31
N PRO A 168 9.91 10.90 -2.41
CA PRO A 168 9.04 12.00 -2.78
C PRO A 168 8.09 12.39 -1.64
N ARG A 169 8.18 13.62 -1.15
CA ARG A 169 7.28 14.18 -0.13
C ARG A 169 6.71 15.54 -0.51
N THR A 170 7.01 16.01 -1.72
CA THR A 170 6.53 17.24 -2.31
C THR A 170 6.40 17.06 -3.83
N GLY A 171 5.61 17.92 -4.47
CA GLY A 171 5.40 17.95 -5.91
C GLY A 171 4.52 16.82 -6.46
N LEU A 172 4.32 16.86 -7.78
CA LEU A 172 3.33 16.03 -8.49
C LEU A 172 3.49 14.52 -8.26
N LEU A 173 4.73 14.01 -8.19
CA LEU A 173 4.93 12.58 -7.95
C LEU A 173 4.50 12.16 -6.55
N ALA A 174 4.73 13.00 -5.53
CA ALA A 174 4.29 12.70 -4.18
C ALA A 174 2.76 12.75 -4.09
N GLN A 175 2.10 13.74 -4.69
CA GLN A 175 0.63 13.81 -4.78
C GLN A 175 0.04 12.59 -5.51
N ALA A 176 0.64 12.21 -6.64
CA ALA A 176 0.20 11.04 -7.38
C ALA A 176 0.36 9.73 -6.58
N LEU A 177 1.47 9.57 -5.85
CA LEU A 177 1.66 8.42 -4.95
C LEU A 177 0.66 8.44 -3.78
N ALA A 178 0.30 9.62 -3.28
CA ALA A 178 -0.67 9.80 -2.21
C ALA A 178 -2.10 9.33 -2.59
N CYS A 179 -2.44 9.33 -3.88
CA CYS A 179 -3.66 8.72 -4.40
C CYS A 179 -3.70 7.20 -4.14
N GLY A 180 -2.55 6.53 -4.20
CA GLY A 180 -2.42 5.10 -3.89
C GLY A 180 -2.29 4.77 -2.39
N ALA A 181 -2.24 5.79 -1.53
CA ALA A 181 -1.98 5.61 -0.09
C ALA A 181 -3.02 4.75 0.65
N PRO A 182 -4.33 4.76 0.34
CA PRO A 182 -5.29 3.91 1.04
C PRO A 182 -4.94 2.41 1.02
N LEU A 183 -4.52 1.87 -0.13
CA LEU A 183 -4.05 0.48 -0.23
C LEU A 183 -2.72 0.27 0.48
N ALA A 184 -1.77 1.19 0.34
CA ALA A 184 -0.48 1.08 0.99
C ALA A 184 -0.63 1.05 2.53
N VAL A 185 -1.42 1.96 3.09
CA VAL A 185 -1.71 2.04 4.53
C VAL A 185 -2.46 0.80 5.02
N GLN A 186 -3.44 0.33 4.25
CA GLN A 186 -4.15 -0.91 4.55
C GLN A 186 -3.21 -2.12 4.58
N GLY A 187 -2.21 -2.14 3.70
CA GLY A 187 -1.19 -3.18 3.63
C GLY A 187 -0.01 -2.99 4.59
N GLY A 188 0.07 -1.87 5.33
CA GLY A 188 1.21 -1.50 6.18
C GLY A 188 2.50 -1.24 5.40
N LEU A 189 2.37 -0.74 4.17
CA LEU A 189 3.43 -0.53 3.20
C LEU A 189 3.83 0.94 3.10
N VAL A 190 5.04 1.16 2.58
CA VAL A 190 5.49 2.52 2.24
C VAL A 190 4.59 3.12 1.18
N TRP A 191 4.04 4.31 1.40
CA TRP A 191 3.16 4.97 0.42
C TRP A 191 3.95 5.71 -0.67
N ASN A 192 5.05 6.38 -0.30
CA ASN A 192 5.80 7.29 -1.18
C ASN A 192 7.08 6.72 -1.79
N ASP A 193 7.05 5.45 -2.18
CA ASP A 193 8.18 4.84 -2.86
C ASP A 193 7.70 4.03 -4.04
N ILE A 194 8.21 4.34 -5.23
CA ILE A 194 7.98 3.48 -6.40
C ILE A 194 8.71 2.15 -6.17
N GLY A 195 9.93 2.20 -5.62
CA GLY A 195 10.68 1.06 -5.11
C GLY A 195 11.08 -0.01 -6.15
N ASP A 196 11.93 -0.94 -5.72
CA ASP A 196 12.22 -2.18 -6.47
C ASP A 196 11.20 -3.29 -6.20
N VAL A 197 10.61 -3.26 -5.01
CA VAL A 197 9.56 -4.17 -4.55
C VAL A 197 8.46 -3.34 -3.90
N TYR A 198 7.22 -3.70 -4.16
CA TYR A 198 6.09 -3.09 -3.46
C TYR A 198 5.92 -3.77 -2.09
N ASP A 199 5.77 -5.10 -2.08
CA ASP A 199 5.69 -5.90 -0.86
C ASP A 199 6.67 -7.09 -0.89
N ASP A 200 6.52 -8.01 -1.84
CA ASP A 200 7.36 -9.20 -1.99
C ASP A 200 7.30 -9.62 -3.46
N TYR A 201 8.45 -9.88 -4.08
CA TYR A 201 8.49 -10.17 -5.51
C TYR A 201 7.55 -11.32 -5.94
N ALA A 202 7.56 -12.43 -5.21
CA ALA A 202 6.77 -13.61 -5.55
C ALA A 202 5.28 -13.40 -5.22
N LEU A 203 4.98 -12.78 -4.07
CA LEU A 203 3.58 -12.51 -3.69
C LEU A 203 2.95 -11.41 -4.54
N ASP A 204 3.70 -10.37 -4.93
CA ASP A 204 3.23 -9.33 -5.85
C ASP A 204 2.90 -9.96 -7.22
N GLY A 205 3.76 -10.87 -7.70
CA GLY A 205 3.49 -11.65 -8.91
C GLY A 205 2.27 -12.57 -8.77
N GLN A 206 2.11 -13.23 -7.63
CA GLN A 206 0.94 -14.08 -7.35
C GLN A 206 -0.36 -13.25 -7.30
N LEU A 207 -0.33 -12.08 -6.65
CA LEU A 207 -1.46 -11.16 -6.58
C LEU A 207 -1.89 -10.71 -7.97
N LEU A 208 -0.93 -10.36 -8.84
CA LEU A 208 -1.21 -9.98 -10.23
C LEU A 208 -1.87 -11.13 -11.01
N ARG A 209 -1.43 -12.37 -10.79
CA ARG A 209 -2.05 -13.53 -11.43
C ARG A 209 -3.46 -13.80 -10.92
N GLU A 210 -3.62 -13.91 -9.61
CA GLU A 210 -4.86 -14.40 -9.01
C GLU A 210 -5.95 -13.32 -8.93
N SER A 211 -5.58 -12.06 -8.69
CA SER A 211 -6.55 -10.97 -8.49
C SER A 211 -6.69 -10.04 -9.69
N TRP A 212 -5.73 -10.05 -10.62
CA TRP A 212 -5.71 -9.16 -11.78
C TRP A 212 -5.64 -9.90 -13.12
N ASP A 213 -5.57 -11.24 -13.09
CA ASP A 213 -5.45 -12.07 -14.28
C ASP A 213 -4.36 -11.54 -15.23
N THR A 214 -3.18 -11.28 -14.65
CA THR A 214 -2.08 -10.59 -15.32
C THR A 214 -0.74 -11.28 -15.02
N THR A 215 -0.10 -11.76 -16.07
CA THR A 215 1.23 -12.41 -16.05
C THR A 215 2.23 -11.74 -16.99
N THR A 216 1.74 -10.97 -17.96
CA THR A 216 2.57 -10.37 -19.01
C THR A 216 2.49 -8.84 -19.01
N TYR A 217 3.47 -8.21 -19.65
CA TYR A 217 3.47 -6.76 -19.90
C TYR A 217 2.21 -6.31 -20.64
N ARG A 218 1.78 -7.03 -21.69
CA ARG A 218 0.62 -6.66 -22.51
C ARG A 218 -0.68 -6.69 -21.70
N GLU A 219 -0.88 -7.73 -20.89
CA GLU A 219 -2.02 -7.82 -19.98
C GLU A 219 -1.97 -6.67 -18.98
N TRP A 220 -0.84 -6.48 -18.30
CA TRP A 220 -0.66 -5.41 -17.32
C TRP A 220 -1.01 -4.04 -17.92
N ARG A 221 -0.50 -3.77 -19.13
CA ARG A 221 -0.77 -2.52 -19.85
C ARG A 221 -2.26 -2.35 -20.13
N ALA A 222 -2.94 -3.40 -20.60
CA ALA A 222 -4.39 -3.35 -20.81
C ALA A 222 -5.17 -3.09 -19.52
N ARG A 223 -4.76 -3.68 -18.38
CA ARG A 223 -5.41 -3.42 -17.07
C ARG A 223 -5.15 -2.00 -16.59
N MET A 224 -3.94 -1.47 -16.80
CA MET A 224 -3.63 -0.06 -16.53
C MET A 224 -4.48 0.89 -17.37
N ASP A 225 -4.64 0.61 -18.67
CA ASP A 225 -5.43 1.45 -19.56
C ASP A 225 -6.91 1.47 -19.13
N VAL A 226 -7.49 0.35 -18.69
CA VAL A 226 -8.85 0.32 -18.13
C VAL A 226 -8.99 1.17 -16.86
N LEU A 227 -8.02 1.13 -15.94
CA LEU A 227 -8.10 1.94 -14.71
C LEU A 227 -7.89 3.44 -14.95
N LEU A 228 -7.15 3.79 -16.00
CA LEU A 228 -6.81 5.17 -16.36
C LEU A 228 -7.75 5.75 -17.43
N ASP A 229 -8.69 4.95 -17.91
CA ASP A 229 -9.72 5.39 -18.82
C ASP A 229 -10.87 6.00 -18.02
N THR A 230 -11.14 7.27 -18.31
CA THR A 230 -12.21 8.05 -17.67
C THR A 230 -13.62 7.55 -18.04
N HIS A 231 -13.73 6.59 -18.96
CA HIS A 231 -14.99 6.12 -19.50
C HIS A 231 -15.30 4.66 -19.15
N THR A 232 -14.41 3.87 -18.54
CA THR A 232 -14.61 2.41 -18.33
C THR A 232 -14.64 1.89 -16.88
N GLY A 233 -14.37 2.75 -15.88
CA GLY A 233 -14.44 2.39 -14.45
C GLY A 233 -15.80 2.66 -13.81
N GLN A 234 -16.42 1.64 -13.19
CA GLN A 234 -17.70 1.75 -12.43
C GLN A 234 -18.76 2.64 -13.09
N HIS A 235 -19.15 2.31 -14.32
CA HIS A 235 -20.05 3.14 -15.12
C HIS A 235 -21.37 3.45 -14.42
N GLU A 236 -22.02 2.47 -13.77
CA GLU A 236 -23.33 2.70 -13.17
C GLU A 236 -23.24 3.59 -11.90
N PRO A 237 -22.28 3.38 -10.98
CA PRO A 237 -22.06 4.33 -9.88
C PRO A 237 -21.69 5.73 -10.36
N GLU A 238 -20.73 5.85 -11.28
CA GLU A 238 -20.29 7.15 -11.76
C GLU A 238 -21.42 7.89 -12.50
N PHE A 239 -22.16 7.19 -13.37
CA PHE A 239 -23.35 7.73 -14.03
C PHE A 239 -24.38 8.27 -13.03
N ALA A 240 -24.70 7.50 -11.99
CA ALA A 240 -25.66 7.93 -10.99
C ALA A 240 -25.16 9.20 -10.27
N LEU A 241 -23.88 9.25 -9.88
CA LEU A 241 -23.27 10.40 -9.22
C LEU A 241 -23.20 11.63 -10.13
N GLU A 242 -22.89 11.47 -11.42
CA GLU A 242 -22.88 12.56 -12.41
C GLU A 242 -24.29 13.15 -12.61
N VAL A 243 -25.32 12.30 -12.66
CA VAL A 243 -26.72 12.77 -12.69
C VAL A 243 -27.04 13.56 -11.41
N ARG A 244 -26.59 13.11 -10.24
CA ARG A 244 -26.78 13.84 -8.98
C ARG A 244 -26.08 15.19 -8.98
N ALA A 245 -24.85 15.25 -9.48
CA ALA A 245 -24.08 16.50 -9.57
C ALA A 245 -24.81 17.54 -10.41
N ARG A 246 -25.31 17.17 -11.59
CA ARG A 246 -26.09 18.08 -12.46
C ARG A 246 -27.37 18.59 -11.80
N LEU A 247 -28.05 17.76 -11.02
CA LEU A 247 -29.22 18.17 -10.25
C LEU A 247 -28.85 19.15 -9.12
N ALA A 248 -27.75 18.88 -8.41
CA ALA A 248 -27.26 19.74 -7.34
C ALA A 248 -26.87 21.11 -7.89
N ASP A 249 -26.17 21.17 -9.03
CA ASP A 249 -25.82 22.43 -9.71
C ASP A 249 -27.06 23.25 -10.06
N GLY A 250 -28.09 22.60 -10.63
CA GLY A 250 -29.38 23.25 -10.93
C GLY A 250 -30.14 23.70 -9.68
N ALA A 251 -29.86 23.11 -8.52
CA ALA A 251 -30.44 23.47 -7.23
C ALA A 251 -29.55 24.44 -6.41
N GLY A 252 -28.49 25.00 -7.00
CA GLY A 252 -27.58 25.93 -6.30
C GLY A 252 -26.70 25.26 -5.24
N GLY A 253 -26.33 23.99 -5.44
CA GLY A 253 -25.44 23.21 -4.57
C GLY A 253 -26.11 22.50 -3.40
N HIS A 254 -27.45 22.49 -3.33
CA HIS A 254 -28.17 21.82 -2.25
C HIS A 254 -28.24 20.30 -2.44
N ALA A 255 -28.33 19.58 -1.32
CA ALA A 255 -28.48 18.12 -1.31
C ALA A 255 -29.74 17.69 -2.08
N VAL A 256 -29.57 16.73 -2.98
CA VAL A 256 -30.63 16.22 -3.84
C VAL A 256 -31.37 15.08 -3.12
N PRO A 257 -32.70 15.16 -2.94
CA PRO A 257 -33.49 14.06 -2.38
C PRO A 257 -33.36 12.78 -3.21
N ALA A 258 -33.30 11.62 -2.55
CA ALA A 258 -33.07 10.34 -3.22
C ALA A 258 -34.12 10.03 -4.31
N ASP A 259 -35.39 10.41 -4.11
CA ASP A 259 -36.46 10.15 -5.08
C ASP A 259 -36.34 11.04 -6.33
N ALA A 260 -35.95 12.32 -6.15
CA ALA A 260 -35.67 13.21 -7.26
C ALA A 260 -34.46 12.73 -8.07
N TRP A 261 -33.42 12.25 -7.38
CA TRP A 261 -32.25 11.65 -7.99
C TRP A 261 -32.59 10.38 -8.79
N ARG A 262 -33.32 9.45 -8.18
CA ARG A 262 -33.82 8.22 -8.83
C ARG A 262 -34.62 8.50 -10.09
N ALA A 263 -35.55 9.46 -10.02
CA ALA A 263 -36.38 9.85 -11.15
C ALA A 263 -35.54 10.47 -12.28
N ALA A 264 -34.53 11.27 -11.95
CA ALA A 264 -33.63 11.83 -12.96
C ALA A 264 -32.76 10.76 -13.63
N CYS A 265 -32.23 9.80 -12.87
CA CYS A 265 -31.51 8.66 -13.45
C CYS A 265 -32.41 7.86 -14.40
N ALA A 266 -33.67 7.61 -14.02
CA ALA A 266 -34.62 6.90 -14.88
C ALA A 266 -34.89 7.67 -16.19
N ARG A 267 -35.08 9.00 -16.13
CA ARG A 267 -35.25 9.84 -17.32
C ARG A 267 -34.02 9.80 -18.22
N ALA A 268 -32.83 10.02 -17.65
CA ALA A 268 -31.58 10.01 -18.40
C ALA A 268 -31.31 8.66 -19.08
N LEU A 269 -31.63 7.53 -18.43
CA LEU A 269 -31.52 6.21 -19.02
C LEU A 269 -32.54 5.97 -20.14
N ALA A 270 -33.78 6.44 -19.97
CA ALA A 270 -34.80 6.36 -21.01
C ALA A 270 -34.42 7.16 -22.26
N GLU A 271 -33.87 8.37 -22.09
CA GLU A 271 -33.36 9.21 -23.19
C GLU A 271 -32.21 8.53 -23.96
N LEU A 272 -31.36 7.77 -23.26
CA LEU A 272 -30.28 6.99 -23.86
C LEU A 272 -30.74 5.67 -24.49
N GLY A 273 -32.02 5.31 -24.39
CA GLY A 273 -32.54 4.01 -24.85
C GLY A 273 -31.93 2.83 -24.09
N ALA A 274 -31.56 3.04 -22.81
CA ALA A 274 -30.95 2.01 -22.00
C ALA A 274 -31.92 0.87 -21.66
N PRO A 275 -31.45 -0.40 -21.56
CA PRO A 275 -32.31 -1.51 -21.17
C PRO A 275 -32.91 -1.37 -19.76
N ASP A 276 -34.15 -1.83 -19.56
CA ASP A 276 -34.86 -1.76 -18.25
C ASP A 276 -34.06 -2.37 -17.09
N ARG A 277 -33.32 -3.45 -17.36
CA ARG A 277 -32.44 -4.10 -16.37
C ARG A 277 -31.39 -3.14 -15.79
N LEU A 278 -30.87 -2.22 -16.62
CA LEU A 278 -29.91 -1.20 -16.19
C LEU A 278 -30.63 -0.13 -15.36
N GLY A 279 -31.84 0.25 -15.76
CA GLY A 279 -32.73 1.10 -14.96
C GLY A 279 -32.91 0.56 -13.54
N ALA A 280 -33.38 -0.67 -13.39
CA ALA A 280 -33.58 -1.31 -12.08
C ALA A 280 -32.28 -1.42 -11.25
N ALA A 281 -31.16 -1.73 -11.91
CA ALA A 281 -29.84 -1.79 -11.26
C ALA A 281 -29.42 -0.42 -10.69
N VAL A 282 -29.58 0.66 -11.46
CA VAL A 282 -29.27 2.03 -11.01
C VAL A 282 -30.19 2.46 -9.87
N GLN A 283 -31.48 2.11 -9.90
CA GLN A 283 -32.40 2.41 -8.79
C GLN A 283 -31.97 1.75 -7.47
N THR A 284 -31.58 0.49 -7.54
CA THR A 284 -31.05 -0.26 -6.40
C THR A 284 -29.75 0.37 -5.90
N LEU A 285 -28.84 0.70 -6.82
CA LEU A 285 -27.54 1.30 -6.55
C LEU A 285 -27.65 2.65 -5.84
N VAL A 286 -28.56 3.53 -6.25
CA VAL A 286 -28.84 4.80 -5.55
C VAL A 286 -29.19 4.55 -4.08
N GLY A 287 -30.02 3.53 -3.80
CA GLY A 287 -30.33 3.12 -2.43
C GLY A 287 -29.10 2.68 -1.64
N ARG A 288 -28.18 1.93 -2.26
CA ARG A 288 -26.92 1.50 -1.65
C ARG A 288 -26.01 2.68 -1.33
N ILE A 289 -25.88 3.62 -2.27
CA ILE A 289 -25.05 4.82 -2.08
C ILE A 289 -25.56 5.63 -0.89
N VAL A 290 -26.87 5.90 -0.81
CA VAL A 290 -27.46 6.65 0.31
C VAL A 290 -27.17 5.99 1.66
N ARG A 291 -27.25 4.65 1.75
CA ARG A 291 -26.94 3.91 2.97
C ARG A 291 -25.45 3.99 3.35
N TYR A 292 -24.55 3.85 2.38
CA TYR A 292 -23.11 4.02 2.62
C TYR A 292 -22.77 5.45 3.03
N GLU A 293 -23.34 6.46 2.39
CA GLU A 293 -23.12 7.87 2.77
C GLU A 293 -23.63 8.16 4.18
N ALA A 294 -24.78 7.61 4.57
CA ALA A 294 -25.27 7.72 5.95
C ALA A 294 -24.28 7.09 6.95
N ARG A 295 -23.71 5.93 6.61
CA ARG A 295 -22.69 5.28 7.43
C ARG A 295 -21.39 6.09 7.48
N PHE A 296 -20.93 6.61 6.35
CA PHE A 296 -19.74 7.48 6.27
C PHE A 296 -19.89 8.72 7.14
N ARG A 297 -21.06 9.36 7.15
CA ARG A 297 -21.34 10.47 8.06
C ARG A 297 -21.29 10.05 9.52
N ALA A 298 -21.90 8.92 9.87
CA ALA A 298 -21.89 8.39 11.23
C ALA A 298 -20.47 8.07 11.76
N ASP A 299 -19.58 7.62 10.87
CA ASP A 299 -18.20 7.25 11.23
C ASP A 299 -17.16 8.38 11.01
N GLY A 300 -17.60 9.56 10.54
CA GLY A 300 -16.76 10.74 10.32
C GLY A 300 -15.97 10.75 9.00
N LEU A 301 -16.31 9.88 8.04
CA LEU A 301 -15.71 9.85 6.70
C LEU A 301 -16.27 10.93 5.77
N LEU A 302 -17.51 11.37 6.04
CA LEU A 302 -18.15 12.53 5.41
C LEU A 302 -18.61 13.52 6.49
N PRO A 303 -18.66 14.84 6.18
CA PRO A 303 -19.30 15.82 7.04
C PRO A 303 -20.83 15.60 7.11
N PRO A 304 -21.55 16.18 8.09
CA PRO A 304 -22.99 15.93 8.31
C PRO A 304 -23.89 16.11 7.08
N ASP A 305 -23.59 17.06 6.21
CA ASP A 305 -24.34 17.30 4.97
C ASP A 305 -23.59 16.83 3.71
N GLY A 306 -22.46 16.13 3.91
CA GLY A 306 -21.59 15.66 2.85
C GLY A 306 -22.16 14.46 2.09
N TYR A 307 -21.81 14.41 0.81
CA TYR A 307 -22.09 13.30 -0.11
C TYR A 307 -20.89 13.11 -1.05
N VAL A 308 -20.82 11.94 -1.71
CA VAL A 308 -19.69 11.56 -2.57
C VAL A 308 -19.87 12.12 -3.98
N HIS A 309 -18.87 12.78 -4.57
CA HIS A 309 -19.00 13.36 -5.90
C HIS A 309 -18.67 12.38 -7.05
N SER A 310 -17.72 11.49 -6.82
CA SER A 310 -17.24 10.53 -7.82
C SER A 310 -16.69 9.28 -7.12
N VAL A 311 -16.74 8.11 -7.78
CA VAL A 311 -16.06 6.90 -7.30
C VAL A 311 -14.73 6.64 -8.02
N ALA A 312 -14.35 7.50 -8.96
CA ALA A 312 -13.17 7.34 -9.80
C ALA A 312 -11.86 7.21 -9.01
N ALA A 313 -11.78 7.86 -7.83
CA ALA A 313 -10.65 7.73 -6.90
C ALA A 313 -10.26 6.27 -6.60
N HIS A 314 -11.23 5.34 -6.52
CA HIS A 314 -10.93 3.93 -6.27
C HIS A 314 -10.08 3.31 -7.38
N ASP A 315 -10.40 3.60 -8.64
CA ASP A 315 -9.65 3.06 -9.78
C ASP A 315 -8.31 3.76 -9.95
N TYR A 316 -8.21 5.08 -9.70
CA TYR A 316 -6.93 5.79 -9.70
C TYR A 316 -5.98 5.33 -8.60
N GLY A 317 -6.49 5.13 -7.38
CA GLY A 317 -5.71 4.57 -6.28
C GLY A 317 -5.22 3.16 -6.59
N ARG A 318 -6.05 2.33 -7.24
CA ARG A 318 -5.64 1.02 -7.74
C ARG A 318 -4.63 1.11 -8.88
N ALA A 319 -4.73 2.09 -9.78
CA ALA A 319 -3.79 2.29 -10.88
C ALA A 319 -2.38 2.60 -10.34
N VAL A 320 -2.28 3.46 -9.32
CA VAL A 320 -1.01 3.75 -8.64
C VAL A 320 -0.38 2.46 -8.09
N ASN A 321 -1.16 1.59 -7.45
CA ASN A 321 -0.65 0.34 -6.87
C ASN A 321 -0.37 -0.72 -7.95
N LEU A 322 -1.19 -0.81 -9.01
CA LEU A 322 -0.95 -1.68 -10.16
C LEU A 322 0.34 -1.32 -10.89
N ALA A 323 0.68 -0.03 -10.98
CA ALA A 323 1.98 0.40 -11.50
C ALA A 323 3.15 -0.07 -10.63
N ARG A 324 3.01 0.00 -9.30
CA ARG A 324 4.03 -0.45 -8.35
C ARG A 324 4.17 -1.97 -8.34
N TRP A 325 3.06 -2.73 -8.41
CA TRP A 325 3.09 -4.19 -8.56
C TRP A 325 3.69 -4.61 -9.90
N GLY A 326 3.32 -3.97 -11.00
CA GLY A 326 3.89 -4.25 -12.32
C GLY A 326 5.40 -4.04 -12.35
N LEU A 327 5.88 -2.98 -11.68
CA LEU A 327 7.31 -2.75 -11.53
C LEU A 327 7.98 -3.83 -10.68
N SER A 328 7.39 -4.15 -9.52
CA SER A 328 7.87 -5.18 -8.59
C SER A 328 8.01 -6.53 -9.31
N ALA A 329 6.95 -6.98 -9.98
CA ALA A 329 6.86 -8.25 -10.70
C ALA A 329 7.63 -8.29 -12.04
N ARG A 330 8.36 -7.22 -12.39
CA ARG A 330 9.15 -7.10 -13.63
C ARG A 330 8.31 -7.10 -14.92
N LEU A 331 7.05 -6.69 -14.85
CA LEU A 331 6.18 -6.52 -16.01
C LEU A 331 6.42 -5.19 -16.72
N CYS A 332 6.81 -4.13 -16.01
CA CYS A 332 7.15 -2.83 -16.60
C CYS A 332 8.46 -2.24 -16.05
N GLY A 333 8.90 -1.16 -16.70
CA GLY A 333 10.09 -0.38 -16.33
C GLY A 333 9.79 0.77 -15.37
N GLY A 334 10.82 1.31 -14.72
CA GLY A 334 10.71 2.41 -13.76
C GLY A 334 10.07 3.69 -14.34
N PRO A 335 10.50 4.18 -15.52
CA PRO A 335 9.89 5.34 -16.17
C PRO A 335 8.40 5.15 -16.45
N GLU A 336 8.02 3.99 -17.00
CA GLU A 336 6.62 3.71 -17.34
C GLU A 336 5.73 3.61 -16.10
N ALA A 337 6.21 2.97 -15.02
CA ALA A 337 5.49 2.93 -13.75
C ALA A 337 5.31 4.35 -13.17
N ARG A 338 6.34 5.19 -13.27
CA ARG A 338 6.26 6.60 -12.84
C ARG A 338 5.23 7.39 -13.65
N ASP A 339 5.22 7.25 -14.97
CA ASP A 339 4.30 7.96 -15.85
C ASP A 339 2.86 7.53 -15.61
N ALA A 340 2.62 6.24 -15.41
CA ALA A 340 1.32 5.70 -15.03
C ALA A 340 0.81 6.28 -13.69
N ILE A 341 1.69 6.38 -12.69
CA ILE A 341 1.37 6.98 -11.39
C ILE A 341 1.01 8.46 -11.56
N LEU A 342 1.84 9.24 -12.28
CA LEU A 342 1.58 10.65 -12.54
C LEU A 342 0.25 10.87 -13.29
N ARG A 343 -0.06 10.02 -14.28
CA ARG A 343 -1.33 10.06 -15.00
C ARG A 343 -2.53 9.78 -14.08
N ALA A 344 -2.41 8.80 -13.18
CA ALA A 344 -3.46 8.52 -12.19
C ALA A 344 -3.70 9.73 -11.27
N GLY A 345 -2.63 10.39 -10.80
CA GLY A 345 -2.73 11.59 -9.98
C GLY A 345 -3.39 12.76 -10.72
N ALA A 346 -2.99 13.01 -11.97
CA ALA A 346 -3.59 14.06 -12.80
C ALA A 346 -5.09 13.81 -13.04
N LEU A 347 -5.50 12.57 -13.29
CA LEU A 347 -6.91 12.21 -13.45
C LEU A 347 -7.69 12.33 -12.13
N ALA A 348 -7.08 12.04 -10.99
CA ALA A 348 -7.71 12.26 -9.70
C ALA A 348 -8.05 13.74 -9.47
N GLY A 349 -7.15 14.65 -9.86
CA GLY A 349 -7.36 16.11 -9.76
C GLY A 349 -8.51 16.65 -10.62
N THR A 350 -8.93 15.94 -11.68
CA THR A 350 -10.08 16.37 -12.51
C THR A 350 -11.43 15.92 -11.97
N ARG A 351 -11.46 14.93 -11.06
CA ARG A 351 -12.69 14.33 -10.52
C ARG A 351 -12.93 14.69 -9.06
N HIS A 352 -11.90 15.17 -8.36
CA HIS A 352 -11.94 15.44 -6.93
C HIS A 352 -11.35 16.80 -6.58
N THR A 353 -11.86 17.41 -5.51
CA THR A 353 -11.51 18.79 -5.12
C THR A 353 -10.68 18.89 -3.83
N SER A 354 -10.53 17.78 -3.11
CA SER A 354 -9.74 17.71 -1.87
C SER A 354 -9.39 16.26 -1.53
N TRP A 355 -8.44 16.05 -0.60
CA TRP A 355 -8.15 14.72 -0.07
C TRP A 355 -9.35 14.09 0.65
N ALA A 356 -10.19 14.89 1.31
CA ALA A 356 -11.40 14.40 1.97
C ALA A 356 -12.42 13.88 0.94
N ASP A 357 -12.62 14.62 -0.15
CA ASP A 357 -13.48 14.21 -1.25
C ASP A 357 -12.93 12.96 -1.98
N TYR A 358 -11.63 12.94 -2.27
CA TYR A 358 -10.93 11.78 -2.83
C TYR A 358 -11.10 10.54 -1.94
N SER A 359 -10.94 10.70 -0.62
CA SER A 359 -11.09 9.61 0.33
C SER A 359 -12.51 9.05 0.33
N ALA A 360 -13.52 9.91 0.25
CA ALA A 360 -14.92 9.50 0.22
C ALA A 360 -15.25 8.75 -1.08
N GLY A 361 -14.75 9.24 -2.22
CA GLY A 361 -14.86 8.56 -3.51
C GLY A 361 -14.17 7.20 -3.54
N TYR A 362 -12.94 7.13 -3.02
CA TYR A 362 -12.19 5.88 -2.92
C TYR A 362 -12.94 4.86 -2.06
N ALA A 363 -13.43 5.29 -0.90
CA ALA A 363 -14.15 4.43 0.03
C ALA A 363 -15.43 3.88 -0.60
N LEU A 364 -16.25 4.76 -1.21
CA LEU A 364 -17.50 4.36 -1.86
C LEU A 364 -17.26 3.37 -3.01
N GLY A 365 -16.31 3.69 -3.90
CA GLY A 365 -15.97 2.83 -5.04
C GLY A 365 -15.55 1.42 -4.58
N ARG A 366 -14.80 1.31 -3.49
CA ARG A 366 -14.40 0.00 -2.94
C ARG A 366 -15.57 -0.78 -2.37
N VAL A 367 -16.41 -0.16 -1.53
CA VAL A 367 -17.50 -0.86 -0.84
C VAL A 367 -18.69 -1.18 -1.75
N LEU A 368 -18.89 -0.43 -2.83
CA LEU A 368 -19.89 -0.78 -3.85
C LEU A 368 -19.49 -2.03 -4.63
N ARG A 369 -18.19 -2.22 -4.86
CA ARG A 369 -17.63 -3.36 -5.59
C ARG A 369 -17.58 -4.65 -4.77
N PHE A 370 -17.31 -4.56 -3.46
CA PHE A 370 -17.04 -5.75 -2.63
C PHE A 370 -17.89 -5.88 -1.36
N GLY A 371 -18.54 -4.80 -0.89
CA GLY A 371 -19.04 -4.72 0.48
C GLY A 371 -20.38 -5.40 0.76
N HIS A 372 -21.15 -5.79 -0.28
CA HIS A 372 -22.50 -6.39 -0.18
C HIS A 372 -23.45 -5.75 0.86
N GLU A 373 -23.18 -4.53 1.32
CA GLU A 373 -23.89 -3.76 2.36
C GLU A 373 -23.85 -4.36 3.77
N GLU A 374 -22.96 -5.30 4.05
CA GLU A 374 -22.86 -5.93 5.37
C GLU A 374 -22.11 -5.06 6.40
N PHE A 375 -21.58 -3.90 5.99
CA PHE A 375 -20.70 -3.01 6.79
C PHE A 375 -19.61 -3.76 7.57
N GLY A 376 -19.18 -4.91 7.05
CA GLY A 376 -18.26 -5.83 7.70
C GLY A 376 -16.80 -5.54 7.38
N GLU A 377 -16.02 -6.60 7.17
CA GLU A 377 -14.56 -6.52 7.02
C GLU A 377 -14.13 -5.59 5.88
N TRP A 378 -14.87 -5.57 4.76
CA TRP A 378 -14.59 -4.68 3.63
C TRP A 378 -14.73 -3.20 3.95
N TYR A 379 -15.69 -2.84 4.80
CA TYR A 379 -15.86 -1.45 5.24
C TYR A 379 -14.71 -1.01 6.15
N GLU A 380 -14.25 -1.88 7.04
CA GLU A 380 -13.06 -1.61 7.86
C GLU A 380 -11.80 -1.41 7.00
N THR A 381 -11.70 -2.07 5.83
CA THR A 381 -10.57 -1.86 4.90
C THR A 381 -10.51 -0.47 4.26
N VAL A 382 -11.58 0.34 4.37
CA VAL A 382 -11.58 1.75 3.92
C VAL A 382 -11.56 2.71 5.09
N LEU A 383 -12.26 2.40 6.19
CA LEU A 383 -12.38 3.29 7.33
C LEU A 383 -11.06 3.44 8.11
N ALA A 384 -10.34 2.34 8.36
CA ALA A 384 -9.09 2.40 9.11
C ALA A 384 -7.98 3.19 8.38
N PRO A 385 -7.73 2.96 7.06
CA PRO A 385 -6.82 3.81 6.29
C PRO A 385 -7.27 5.26 6.20
N HIS A 386 -8.56 5.52 6.00
CA HIS A 386 -9.11 6.89 5.99
C HIS A 386 -8.75 7.63 7.27
N ARG A 387 -9.04 7.04 8.44
CA ARG A 387 -8.75 7.67 9.74
C ARG A 387 -7.28 8.01 9.90
N LEU A 388 -6.37 7.09 9.58
CA LEU A 388 -4.94 7.36 9.66
C LEU A 388 -4.53 8.47 8.68
N LEU A 389 -4.98 8.40 7.44
CA LEU A 389 -4.60 9.40 6.44
C LEU A 389 -5.16 10.79 6.74
N MET A 390 -6.30 10.90 7.42
CA MET A 390 -6.89 12.19 7.79
C MET A 390 -6.40 12.75 9.13
N THR A 391 -5.63 11.98 9.92
CA THR A 391 -5.26 12.41 11.30
C THR A 391 -3.78 12.25 11.64
N ASP A 392 -3.04 11.34 11.01
CA ASP A 392 -1.63 11.14 11.29
C ASP A 392 -0.80 12.32 10.74
N PRO A 393 0.02 13.01 11.57
CA PRO A 393 0.82 14.15 11.12
C PRO A 393 1.83 13.83 10.02
N GLU A 394 2.26 12.57 9.86
CA GLU A 394 3.14 12.14 8.77
C GLU A 394 2.36 11.74 7.50
N SER A 395 1.03 11.89 7.50
CA SER A 395 0.17 11.53 6.38
C SER A 395 0.42 12.40 5.14
N PRO A 396 0.44 11.82 3.93
CA PRO A 396 0.45 12.60 2.71
C PRO A 396 -0.74 13.55 2.60
N TRP A 397 -1.92 13.18 3.09
CA TRP A 397 -3.14 13.99 2.93
C TRP A 397 -3.20 15.21 3.84
N LEU A 398 -2.33 15.27 4.86
CA LEU A 398 -2.16 16.46 5.71
C LEU A 398 -0.92 17.28 5.32
N THR A 399 0.08 16.65 4.70
CA THR A 399 1.37 17.28 4.38
C THR A 399 1.48 17.77 2.92
N LEU A 400 0.67 17.23 2.00
CA LEU A 400 0.61 17.65 0.60
C LEU A 400 -0.65 18.47 0.32
N PRO A 401 -0.53 19.62 -0.35
CA PRO A 401 -1.71 20.32 -0.84
C PRO A 401 -2.41 19.46 -1.91
N TRP A 402 -3.73 19.59 -1.96
CA TRP A 402 -4.50 19.16 -3.13
C TRP A 402 -4.29 20.20 -4.24
N GLU A 403 -3.95 19.76 -5.44
CA GLU A 403 -3.69 20.60 -6.61
C GLU A 403 -4.52 20.16 -7.81
#